data_AF-A0A8J6Y2I7-F1
#
_entry.id   AF-A0A8J6Y2I7-F1
#
_cell.length_a   1.000
_cell.length_b   1.000
_cell.length_c   1.000
_cell.angle_alpha   90.00
_cell.angle_beta   90.00
_cell.angle_gamma   90.00
#
_symmetry.space_group_name_H-M   'P 1'
#
loop_
_entity.id
_entity.type
_entity.pdbx_description
1 polymer ?
#
loop_
_entity_poly.entity_id
_entity_poly.type
_entity_poly.pdbx_seq_one_letter_code
_entity_poly.pdbx_strand_id
1 'polypeptide(L)' 'MITLLKAVAMGDLIRIWALAQRDGVDFNYIGIPPEHAETPAGAFDPSEMRRLFDLGRRLAIEPEPWNKEPPSFIQ' A
#
# COMPACT_ATOMS: atom_id res chain seq x y z
N MET A 1 2.96 -13.75 8.34
CA MET A 1 2.93 -14.66 7.16
C MET A 1 2.49 -13.85 5.96
N ILE A 2 3.31 -13.76 4.91
CA ILE A 2 2.90 -13.19 3.62
C ILE A 2 2.08 -14.24 2.88
N THR A 3 0.88 -13.89 2.43
CA THR A 3 0.08 -14.72 1.53
C THR A 3 0.62 -14.61 0.10
N LEU A 4 0.40 -15.61 -0.75
CA LEU A 4 0.86 -15.59 -2.16
C LEU A 4 0.46 -14.30 -2.90
N LEU A 5 -0.78 -13.83 -2.73
CA LEU A 5 -1.26 -12.61 -3.36
C LEU A 5 -0.45 -11.37 -2.94
N LYS A 6 -0.07 -11.27 -1.65
CA LYS A 6 0.76 -10.17 -1.13
C LYS A 6 2.17 -10.21 -1.71
N ALA A 7 2.75 -11.40 -1.89
CA ALA A 7 4.07 -11.55 -2.50
C ALA A 7 4.06 -11.10 -3.98
N VAL A 8 3.05 -11.50 -4.73
CA VAL A 8 2.88 -11.08 -6.14
C VAL A 8 2.70 -9.57 -6.25
N ALA A 9 1.80 -9.00 -5.44
CA ALA A 9 1.57 -7.56 -5.43
C ALA A 9 2.84 -6.75 -5.07
N MET A 10 3.65 -7.25 -4.15
CA MET A 10 4.94 -6.63 -3.80
C MET A 10 5.91 -6.64 -4.98
N GLY A 11 6.02 -7.78 -5.69
CA GLY A 11 6.86 -7.89 -6.87
C GLY A 11 6.42 -6.95 -8.00
N ASP A 12 5.11 -6.80 -8.20
CA ASP A 12 4.56 -5.86 -9.19
C ASP A 12 4.84 -4.41 -8.81
N LEU A 13 4.73 -4.04 -7.53
CA LEU A 13 5.04 -2.69 -7.05
C LEU A 13 6.51 -2.32 -7.28
N ILE A 14 7.43 -3.24 -6.99
CA ILE A 14 8.87 -3.08 -7.27
C ILE A 14 9.11 -2.92 -8.77
N ARG A 15 8.42 -3.71 -9.62
CA ARG A 15 8.55 -3.60 -11.08
C ARG A 15 8.05 -2.26 -11.60
N ILE A 16 6.92 -1.76 -11.11
CA ILE A 16 6.37 -0.45 -11.48
C ILE A 16 7.36 0.66 -11.10
N TRP A 17 7.90 0.63 -9.88
CA TRP A 17 8.92 1.57 -9.44
C TRP A 17 10.16 1.55 -10.33
N ALA A 18 10.71 0.37 -10.63
CA ALA A 18 11.90 0.24 -11.47
C ALA A 18 11.69 0.79 -12.89
N LEU A 19 10.51 0.56 -13.47
CA LEU A 19 10.14 1.12 -14.76
C LEU A 19 9.99 2.64 -14.69
N ALA A 20 9.37 3.16 -13.62
CA ALA A 20 9.21 4.58 -13.40
C ALA A 20 10.56 5.31 -13.34
N GLN A 21 11.50 4.75 -12.57
CA GLN A 21 12.88 5.26 -12.48
C GLN A 21 13.60 5.20 -13.82
N ARG A 22 13.45 4.10 -14.59
CA ARG A 22 14.07 3.94 -15.92
C ARG A 22 13.56 5.00 -16.90
N ASP A 23 12.26 5.28 -16.87
CA ASP A 23 11.59 6.14 -17.84
C ASP A 23 11.54 7.62 -17.40
N GLY A 24 12.05 7.95 -16.22
CA GLY A 24 12.04 9.30 -15.67
C GLY A 24 10.64 9.82 -15.35
N VAL A 25 9.71 8.94 -15.02
CA VAL A 25 8.34 9.28 -14.61
C VAL A 25 8.20 9.18 -13.10
N ASP A 26 7.35 10.05 -12.52
CA ASP A 26 7.18 10.10 -11.07
C ASP A 26 6.43 8.87 -10.55
N PHE A 27 6.96 8.26 -9.48
CA PHE A 27 6.36 7.12 -8.80
C PHE A 27 5.63 7.60 -7.55
N ASN A 28 4.34 7.26 -7.44
CA ASN A 28 3.49 7.64 -6.31
C ASN A 28 2.71 6.43 -5.83
N TYR A 29 2.96 5.99 -4.59
CA TYR A 29 2.27 4.85 -3.98
C TYR A 29 1.81 5.17 -2.56
N ILE A 30 0.65 4.63 -2.17
CA ILE A 30 0.19 4.64 -0.79
C ILE A 30 -0.36 3.26 -0.41
N GLY A 31 0.05 2.78 0.76
CA GLY A 31 -0.44 1.54 1.37
C GLY A 31 -1.21 1.81 2.66
N ILE A 32 -1.80 0.76 3.22
CA ILE A 32 -2.36 0.83 4.58
C ILE A 32 -1.20 0.89 5.58
N PRO A 33 -1.12 1.92 6.44
CA PRO A 33 -0.07 2.01 7.45
C PRO A 33 -0.09 0.81 8.42
N PRO A 34 1.07 0.30 8.88
CA PRO A 34 1.16 -0.87 9.77
C PRO A 34 0.31 -0.77 11.04
N GLU A 35 0.17 0.42 11.63
CA GLU A 35 -0.68 0.72 12.79
C GLU A 35 -2.18 0.56 12.52
N HIS A 36 -2.56 0.53 11.25
CA HIS A 36 -3.92 0.29 10.78
C HIS A 36 -4.08 -1.09 10.12
N ALA A 37 -3.03 -1.92 10.12
CA ALA A 37 -3.07 -3.24 9.56
C ALA A 37 -4.06 -4.12 10.33
N GLU A 38 -4.96 -4.75 9.59
CA GLU A 38 -5.95 -5.66 10.15
C GLU A 38 -5.27 -6.84 10.85
N THR A 39 -5.83 -7.24 11.99
CA THR A 39 -5.68 -8.63 12.42
C THR A 39 -6.50 -9.47 11.43
N PRO A 40 -5.93 -10.50 10.76
CA PRO A 40 -6.65 -11.25 9.74
C PRO A 40 -7.91 -11.89 10.31
N ALA A 41 -9.05 -11.24 10.14
CA ALA A 41 -10.33 -11.70 10.64
C ALA A 41 -11.13 -12.24 9.45
N GLY A 42 -11.01 -13.55 9.22
CA GLY A 42 -11.96 -14.33 8.41
C GLY A 42 -12.55 -13.64 7.17
N ALA A 43 -13.89 -13.55 7.13
CA ALA A 43 -14.66 -13.03 6.00
C ALA A 43 -14.71 -11.49 5.97
N PHE A 44 -15.11 -10.93 4.83
CA PHE A 44 -15.28 -9.49 4.62
C PHE A 44 -16.17 -8.83 5.69
N ASP A 45 -15.63 -7.84 6.42
CA ASP A 45 -16.37 -7.02 7.38
C ASP A 45 -16.67 -5.63 6.78
N PRO A 46 -17.95 -5.32 6.46
CA PRO A 46 -18.32 -4.02 5.89
C PRO A 46 -17.98 -2.81 6.75
N SER A 47 -17.96 -2.95 8.08
CA SER A 47 -17.60 -1.86 8.99
C SER A 47 -16.11 -1.54 8.91
N GLU A 48 -15.27 -2.58 8.85
CA GLU A 48 -13.83 -2.44 8.74
C GLU A 48 -13.43 -1.86 7.37
N MET A 49 -14.09 -2.31 6.31
CA MET A 49 -13.84 -1.79 4.96
C MET A 49 -14.22 -0.31 4.83
N ARG A 50 -15.28 0.14 5.52
CA ARG A 50 -15.61 1.58 5.62
C ARG A 50 -14.54 2.35 6.39
N ARG A 51 -14.04 1.79 7.51
CA ARG A 51 -12.94 2.38 8.28
C ARG A 51 -11.68 2.58 7.43
N LEU A 52 -11.30 1.58 6.63
CA LEU A 52 -10.15 1.66 5.72
C LEU A 52 -10.38 2.65 4.58
N PHE A 53 -11.60 2.74 4.05
CA PHE A 53 -11.95 3.73 3.04
C PHE A 53 -11.83 5.17 3.57
N ASP A 54 -12.35 5.43 4.77
CA ASP A 54 -12.24 6.75 5.41
C ASP A 54 -10.79 7.09 5.80
N LEU A 55 -10.00 6.09 6.20
CA LEU A 55 -8.56 6.24 6.37
C LEU A 55 -7.89 6.68 5.07
N GLY A 56 -8.15 6.00 3.95
CA GLY A 56 -7.59 6.37 2.65
C GLY A 56 -7.95 7.81 2.24
N ARG A 57 -9.20 8.23 2.51
CA ARG A 57 -9.64 9.62 2.26
C ARG A 57 -8.84 10.63 3.09
N ARG A 58 -8.60 10.35 4.37
CA ARG A 58 -7.81 11.24 5.25
C ARG A 58 -6.36 11.31 4.81
N LEU A 59 -5.76 10.17 4.46
CA LEU A 59 -4.38 10.16 3.98
C LEU A 59 -4.23 10.94 2.66
N ALA A 60 -5.20 10.84 1.75
CA ALA A 60 -5.12 11.50 0.44
C ALA A 60 -5.16 13.03 0.48
N ILE A 61 -5.58 13.65 1.59
CA ILE A 61 -5.61 15.12 1.74
C ILE A 61 -4.41 15.68 2.49
N GLU A 62 -3.51 14.81 2.99
CA GLU A 62 -2.26 15.25 3.62
C GLU A 62 -1.32 15.92 2.59
N PRO A 63 -0.42 16.82 3.00
CA PRO A 63 0.46 17.54 2.08
C PRO A 63 1.40 16.64 1.25
N GLU A 64 1.86 15.52 1.84
CA GLU A 64 2.80 14.56 1.22
C GLU A 64 2.29 13.12 1.40
N PRO A 65 1.24 12.71 0.67
CA PRO A 65 0.58 11.42 0.91
C PRO A 65 1.28 10.26 0.20
N TRP A 66 2.22 10.54 -0.69
CA TRP A 66 2.82 9.58 -1.60
C TRP A 66 4.18 9.09 -1.12
N ASN A 67 4.34 7.78 -1.07
CA ASN A 67 5.66 7.15 -0.99
C ASN A 67 6.30 7.16 -2.38
N LYS A 68 7.59 7.51 -2.41
CA LYS A 68 8.42 7.57 -3.63
C LYS A 68 9.26 6.32 -3.85
N GLU A 69 9.26 5.42 -2.88
CA GLU A 69 9.98 4.14 -2.91
C GLU A 69 9.04 3.00 -2.54
N PRO A 70 9.25 1.78 -3.08
CA PRO A 70 8.50 0.61 -2.65
C PRO A 70 8.84 0.25 -1.20
N PRO A 71 7.93 -0.39 -0.46
CA PRO A 71 8.21 -0.84 0.89
C PRO A 71 9.41 -1.80 0.93
N SER A 72 10.33 -1.57 1.87
CA SER A 72 11.47 -2.46 2.08
C SER A 72 11.01 -3.78 2.68
N PHE A 73 11.60 -4.90 2.23
CA PHE A 73 11.43 -6.20 2.89
C PHE A 73 12.06 -6.27 4.30
N ILE A 74 12.87 -5.28 4.65
CA ILE A 74 13.54 -5.16 5.94
C ILE A 74 12.76 -4.14 6.77
N GLN A 75 11.85 -4.68 7.60
CA GLN A 75 11.34 -4.08 8.84
C GLN A 75 11.39 -5.17 9.90
#